data_AF-A0A7V9UC92-F1
#
_entry.id   AF-A0A7V9UC92-F1
#
_cell.length_a   1.000
_cell.length_b   1.000
_cell.length_c   1.000
_cell.angle_alpha   90.00
_cell.angle_beta   90.00
_cell.angle_gamma   90.00
#
_symmetry.space_group_name_H-M   'P 1'
#
loop_
_entity.id
_entity.type
_entity.pdbx_description
1 polymer ?
#
loop_
_entity_poly.entity_id
_entity_poly.type
_entity_poly.pdbx_seq_one_letter_code
_entity_poly.pdbx_strand_id
1 'polypeptide(L)' 'AHLYGLDLPMLFVEGTRDPFCPLATLEGVRSKISSCDLVVIDDGDHSFKVRKASGRTTEDAWIQITDEVFGWVTA' A
#
# COMPACT_ATOMS: atom_id res chain seq x y z
N ALA A 1 5.50 19.31 -8.60
CA ALA A 1 4.18 18.67 -8.84
C ALA A 1 4.30 17.88 -10.14
N HIS A 2 4.37 16.55 -10.04
CA HIS A 2 4.60 15.67 -11.21
C HIS A 2 3.70 14.43 -11.20
N LEU A 3 3.34 13.93 -10.01
CA LEU A 3 2.50 12.74 -9.83
C LEU A 3 1.14 12.82 -10.57
N TYR A 4 0.40 13.92 -10.42
CA TYR A 4 -0.96 14.05 -10.97
C TYR A 4 -1.02 14.20 -12.50
N GLY A 5 0.12 14.36 -13.18
CA GLY A 5 0.18 14.39 -14.64
C GLY A 5 0.53 13.04 -15.27
N LEU A 6 0.62 11.97 -14.47
CA LEU A 6 0.90 10.63 -14.96
C LEU A 6 -0.39 9.92 -15.36
N ASP A 7 -0.45 9.48 -16.62
CA ASP A 7 -1.55 8.67 -17.17
C ASP A 7 -1.20 7.16 -17.20
N LEU A 8 -0.28 6.73 -16.33
CA LEU A 8 0.14 5.34 -16.22
C LEU A 8 -0.61 4.64 -15.08
N PRO A 9 -0.86 3.33 -15.17
CA PRO A 9 -1.33 2.54 -14.03
C PRO A 9 -0.38 2.69 -12.85
N MET A 10 -0.94 2.90 -11.65
CA MET A 10 -0.18 3.10 -10.41
C MET A 10 -0.73 2.18 -9.32
N LEU A 11 0.16 1.42 -8.69
CA LEU A 11 -0.13 0.63 -7.50
C LEU A 11 0.52 1.29 -6.28
N PHE A 12 -0.27 1.52 -5.24
CA PHE A 12 0.22 1.91 -3.91
C PHE A 12 0.14 0.71 -2.95
N VAL A 13 1.09 0.61 -2.03
CA VAL A 13 1.10 -0.39 -0.95
C VAL A 13 1.34 0.35 0.36
N GLU A 14 0.44 0.23 1.32
CA GLU A 14 0.49 1.06 2.54
C GLU A 14 0.08 0.27 3.79
N GLY A 15 0.78 0.51 4.89
CA GLY A 15 0.47 -0.07 6.19
C GLY A 15 -0.54 0.79 6.97
N THR A 16 -1.51 0.19 7.64
CA THR A 16 -2.52 0.95 8.41
C THR A 16 -1.93 1.72 9.60
N ARG A 17 -0.69 1.40 10.01
CA ARG A 17 0.03 2.01 11.13
C ARG A 17 1.28 2.77 10.72
N ASP A 18 1.46 3.10 9.44
CA ASP A 18 2.58 3.95 9.03
C ASP A 18 2.42 5.37 9.64
N PRO A 19 3.33 5.82 10.52
CA PRO A 19 3.28 7.18 11.08
C PRO A 19 3.63 8.27 10.06
N PHE A 20 4.30 7.91 8.95
CA PHE A 20 4.73 8.83 7.91
C PHE A 20 3.69 9.01 6.81
N CYS A 21 2.83 8.01 6.60
CA CYS A 21 1.77 8.01 5.60
C CYS A 21 0.43 7.52 6.18
N PRO A 22 -0.27 8.33 6.99
CA PRO A 22 -1.62 7.98 7.42
C PRO A 22 -2.52 7.72 6.21
N LEU A 23 -3.34 6.67 6.23
CA LEU A 23 -4.19 6.30 5.09
C LEU A 23 -5.10 7.44 4.61
N ALA A 24 -5.58 8.31 5.50
CA ALA A 24 -6.35 9.49 5.12
C ALA A 24 -5.53 10.48 4.26
N THR A 25 -4.23 10.61 4.53
CA THR A 25 -3.31 11.40 3.71
C THR A 25 -3.16 10.79 2.31
N LEU A 26 -2.97 9.46 2.24
CA LEU A 26 -2.86 8.74 0.97
C LEU A 26 -4.16 8.85 0.15
N GLU A 27 -5.32 8.77 0.79
CA GLU A 27 -6.62 8.94 0.13
C GLU A 27 -6.78 10.34 -0.48
N GLY A 28 -6.27 11.38 0.20
CA GLY A 28 -6.21 12.73 -0.34
C GLY A 28 -5.31 12.89 -1.58
N VAL A 29 -4.35 11.97 -1.78
CA VAL A 29 -3.52 11.88 -3.00
C VAL A 29 -4.23 11.07 -4.07
N ARG A 30 -4.73 9.87 -3.72
CA ARG A 30 -5.40 8.95 -4.64
C ARG A 30 -6.65 9.55 -5.28
N SER A 31 -7.43 10.34 -4.54
CA SER A 31 -8.61 11.04 -5.05
C SER A 31 -8.33 12.04 -6.18
N LYS A 32 -7.06 12.39 -6.42
CA LYS A 32 -6.63 13.29 -7.50
C LYS A 32 -6.02 12.52 -8.68
N ILE A 33 -5.93 11.20 -8.60
CA ILE A 33 -5.38 10.32 -9.63
C ILE A 33 -6.55 9.59 -10.30
N SER A 34 -6.58 9.60 -11.62
CA SER A 34 -7.70 9.04 -12.40
C SER A 34 -7.82 7.53 -12.28
N SER A 35 -6.70 6.80 -12.15
CA SER A 35 -6.67 5.35 -12.02
C SER A 35 -5.48 4.93 -11.15
N CYS A 36 -5.77 4.43 -9.95
CA CYS A 36 -4.77 3.83 -9.08
C CYS A 36 -5.35 2.73 -8.18
N ASP A 37 -4.55 1.71 -7.95
CA ASP A 37 -4.84 0.59 -7.05
C ASP A 37 -4.15 0.80 -5.69
N LEU A 38 -4.70 0.20 -4.65
CA LEU A 38 -4.14 0.25 -3.30
C LEU A 38 -4.21 -1.13 -2.64
N VAL A 39 -3.06 -1.62 -2.19
CA VAL A 39 -2.94 -2.77 -1.31
C VAL A 39 -2.74 -2.24 0.12
N VAL A 40 -3.63 -2.62 1.02
CA VAL A 40 -3.54 -2.24 2.44
C VAL A 40 -3.00 -3.42 3.25
N ILE A 41 -1.93 -3.16 3.98
CA ILE A 41 -1.34 -4.11 4.92
C ILE A 41 -1.87 -3.82 6.31
N ASP A 42 -2.87 -4.58 6.72
CA ASP A 42 -3.45 -4.41 8.04
C ASP A 42 -2.41 -4.65 9.14
N ASP A 43 -2.47 -3.77 10.14
CA ASP A 43 -1.54 -3.64 11.26
C ASP A 43 -0.06 -3.38 10.91
N GLY A 44 0.25 -3.21 9.62
CA GLY A 44 1.59 -2.94 9.10
C GLY A 44 2.04 -1.51 9.37
N ASP A 45 3.31 -1.34 9.75
CA ASP A 45 3.98 -0.03 9.82
C ASP A 45 4.64 0.36 8.48
N HIS A 46 5.47 1.41 8.50
CA HIS A 46 6.22 1.89 7.34
C HIS A 46 7.13 0.84 6.67
N SER A 47 7.58 -0.16 7.43
CA SER A 47 8.36 -1.29 6.91
C SER A 47 7.51 -2.55 6.69
N PHE A 48 6.18 -2.37 6.73
CA PHE A 48 5.17 -3.43 6.69
C PHE A 48 5.30 -4.45 7.83
N LYS A 49 5.98 -4.09 8.92
CA LYS A 49 6.03 -4.94 10.11
C LYS A 49 4.70 -4.87 10.82
N VAL A 50 4.12 -6.03 11.05
CA VAL A 50 2.85 -6.17 11.74
C VAL A 50 3.06 -6.38 13.24
N ARG A 51 2.07 -5.98 14.04
CA ARG A 51 2.09 -6.28 15.48
C ARG A 51 1.90 -7.77 15.70
N LYS A 52 2.56 -8.35 16.71
CA LYS A 52 2.30 -9.73 17.14
C LYS A 52 0.82 -10.00 17.46
N ALA A 53 0.11 -8.98 17.96
CA ALA A 53 -1.31 -9.05 18.28
C ALA A 53 -2.23 -9.22 17.04
N SER A 54 -1.73 -8.93 15.83
CA SER A 54 -2.47 -9.15 14.57
C SER A 54 -2.62 -10.64 14.23
N GLY A 55 -1.89 -11.53 14.90
CA GLY A 55 -1.83 -12.97 14.58
C GLY A 55 -1.00 -13.31 13.35
N ARG A 56 -0.42 -12.31 12.67
CA ARG A 56 0.47 -12.45 11.50
C ARG A 56 1.93 -12.23 11.89
N THR A 57 2.82 -12.86 11.14
CA THR A 57 4.25 -12.54 11.11
C THR A 57 4.53 -11.41 10.11
N THR A 58 5.73 -10.83 10.18
CA THR A 58 6.13 -9.83 9.16
C THR A 58 6.30 -10.49 7.80
N GLU A 59 6.76 -11.73 7.78
CA GLU A 59 6.90 -12.56 6.59
C GLU A 59 5.56 -12.81 5.91
N ASP A 60 4.48 -13.06 6.67
CA ASP A 60 3.12 -13.18 6.11
C ASP A 60 2.69 -11.90 5.39
N ALA A 61 3.00 -10.73 5.96
CA ALA A 61 2.71 -9.45 5.34
C ALA A 61 3.53 -9.25 4.04
N TRP A 62 4.79 -9.66 4.03
CA TRP A 62 5.63 -9.58 2.83
C TRP A 62 5.20 -10.53 1.72
N ILE A 63 4.73 -11.73 2.08
CA ILE A 63 4.14 -12.67 1.11
C ILE A 63 2.91 -12.03 0.47
N GLN A 64 1.98 -11.48 1.27
CA GLN A 64 0.83 -10.74 0.75
C GLN A 64 1.25 -9.62 -0.22
N ILE A 65 2.21 -8.77 0.17
CA ILE A 65 2.70 -7.69 -0.69
C ILE A 65 3.25 -8.24 -2.01
N THR A 66 4.06 -9.29 -1.94
CA THR A 66 4.71 -9.86 -3.12
C THR A 66 3.68 -10.47 -4.07
N ASP A 67 2.69 -11.18 -3.55
CA ASP A 67 1.63 -11.80 -4.35
C ASP A 67 0.76 -10.73 -5.03
N GLU A 68 0.37 -9.68 -4.31
CA GLU A 68 -0.46 -8.58 -4.84
C GLU A 68 0.31 -7.78 -5.90
N VAL A 69 1.58 -7.45 -5.65
CA VAL A 69 2.42 -6.74 -6.62
C VAL A 69 2.66 -7.59 -7.86
N PHE A 70 2.94 -8.89 -7.70
CA PHE A 70 3.15 -9.79 -8.82
C PHE A 70 1.86 -9.96 -9.65
N GLY A 71 0.72 -10.14 -8.99
CA GLY A 71 -0.58 -10.19 -9.63
C GLY A 71 -0.87 -8.93 -10.43
N TRP A 72 -0.59 -7.76 -9.88
CA TRP A 72 -0.79 -6.48 -10.56
C TRP A 72 0.13 -6.28 -11.77
N VAL A 73 1.41 -6.65 -11.65
CA VAL A 73 2.40 -6.49 -12.75
C VAL A 73 2.12 -7.44 -13.92
N THR A 74 1.47 -8.58 -13.66
CA THR A 74 1.22 -9.61 -14.68
C THR A 74 -0.20 -9.60 -15.25
N ALA A 75 -1.08 -8.75 -14.73
CA ALA A 75 -2.44 -8.52 -15.24
C ALA A 75 -2.45 -7.72 -16.55
#